data_AF-A0A5C4J6D2-F1
#
_entry.id   AF-A0A5C4J6D2-F1
#
_cell.length_a   1.000
_cell.length_b   1.000
_cell.length_c   1.000
_cell.angle_alpha   90.00
_cell.angle_beta   90.00
_cell.angle_gamma   90.00
#
_symmetry.space_group_name_H-M   'P 1'
#
loop_
_entity.id
_entity.type
_entity.pdbx_description
1 polymer ?
#
loop_
_entity_poly.entity_id
_entity_poly.type
_entity_poly.pdbx_seq_one_letter_code
_entity_poly.pdbx_strand_id
1 'polypeptide(L)'
;MVSAGWNPRAVDHEERQRMPRSHPPEFRRKVLDLVKAGRPVQQVAADLDMPSQTIYVWLRQDHIDSGLEPGLTSADHAELIAARRRIAELETELAITRRAVDLLREAVPPRAIEVTAKEGLPIATCCRILQVSESGFHMWRRRPPSARALRHAWLTEQIRAVHADSRGAYGGRRVHADLTLGLGIQVGHGAVELLMRRAGLKGLPGVRRPRRKHQTPTAADLVDRDFHRSAPNQLLVTDITGTPPARARSTAAWCWTSTPAA
;
A
#
# COMPACT_ATOMS: atom_id res chain seq x y z
N MET A 1 -6.22 45.15 -2.48
CA MET A 1 -6.96 44.51 -3.59
C MET A 1 -6.22 43.24 -3.97
N VAL A 2 -6.65 42.10 -3.43
CA VAL A 2 -6.09 40.79 -3.77
C VAL A 2 -6.94 40.23 -4.90
N SER A 3 -6.34 40.07 -6.07
CA SER A 3 -6.97 39.44 -7.23
C SER A 3 -7.42 38.03 -6.85
N ALA A 4 -8.74 37.83 -6.79
CA ALA A 4 -9.33 36.52 -6.62
C ALA A 4 -9.01 35.68 -7.87
N GLY A 5 -8.23 34.61 -7.67
CA GLY A 5 -7.83 33.69 -8.71
C GLY A 5 -9.03 32.97 -9.30
N TRP A 6 -9.09 32.96 -10.63
CA TRP A 6 -10.01 32.18 -11.42
C TRP A 6 -9.82 30.68 -11.12
N ASN A 7 -10.86 30.03 -10.59
CA ASN A 7 -10.87 28.60 -10.26
C ASN A 7 -11.65 27.82 -11.33
N PRO A 8 -10.99 27.03 -12.21
CA PRO A 8 -11.65 26.35 -13.33
C PRO A 8 -12.56 25.18 -12.92
N ARG A 9 -12.72 24.90 -11.61
CA ARG A 9 -13.60 23.85 -11.09
C ARG A 9 -14.97 24.34 -10.58
N ALA A 10 -15.20 25.65 -10.56
CA ALA A 10 -16.48 26.25 -10.20
C ALA A 10 -17.29 26.60 -11.47
N VAL A 11 -17.49 25.62 -12.36
CA VAL A 11 -18.43 25.78 -13.48
C VAL A 11 -19.82 25.46 -12.92
N ASP A 12 -20.59 26.51 -12.68
CA ASP A 12 -21.90 26.48 -12.03
C ASP A 12 -22.83 25.44 -12.67
N HIS A 13 -23.54 24.69 -11.83
CA HIS A 13 -24.59 23.76 -12.27
C HIS A 13 -25.66 24.45 -13.13
N GLU A 14 -25.84 25.76 -12.97
CA GLU A 14 -26.72 26.62 -13.78
C GLU A 14 -26.20 26.82 -15.22
N GLU A 15 -24.88 26.90 -15.44
CA GLU A 15 -24.32 27.00 -16.80
C GLU A 15 -24.46 25.69 -17.57
N ARG A 16 -24.40 24.54 -16.89
CA ARG A 16 -24.67 23.24 -17.51
C ARG A 16 -26.12 23.09 -17.98
N GLN A 17 -27.07 23.79 -17.34
CA GLN A 17 -28.47 23.84 -17.77
C GLN A 17 -28.70 24.81 -18.95
N ARG A 18 -27.77 25.72 -19.22
CA ARG A 18 -27.81 26.67 -20.36
C ARG A 18 -27.19 26.13 -21.65
N MET A 19 -26.67 24.90 -21.66
CA MET A 19 -26.19 24.30 -22.91
C MET A 19 -27.37 23.85 -23.77
N PRO A 20 -27.44 24.26 -25.06
CA PRO A 20 -28.49 23.81 -25.95
C PRO A 20 -28.47 22.28 -26.01
N ARG A 21 -29.61 21.66 -25.71
CA ARG A 21 -29.77 20.21 -25.73
C ARG A 21 -29.41 19.70 -27.12
N SER A 22 -28.47 18.76 -27.18
CA SER A 22 -28.16 18.06 -28.42
C SER A 22 -29.41 17.35 -28.94
N HIS A 23 -29.67 17.43 -30.24
CA HIS A 23 -30.83 16.79 -30.83
C HIS A 23 -30.75 15.26 -30.66
N PRO A 24 -31.85 14.58 -30.27
CA PRO A 24 -31.87 13.13 -30.17
C PRO A 24 -31.47 12.46 -31.50
N PRO A 25 -30.79 11.31 -31.47
CA PRO A 25 -30.35 10.61 -32.69
C PRO A 25 -31.52 10.18 -33.58
N GLU A 26 -32.66 9.82 -32.98
CA GLU A 26 -33.90 9.48 -33.71
C GLU A 26 -34.49 10.69 -34.46
N PHE A 27 -34.39 11.88 -33.87
CA PHE A 27 -34.83 13.11 -34.51
C PHE A 27 -33.96 13.42 -35.72
N ARG A 28 -32.64 13.35 -35.57
CA ARG A 28 -31.68 13.52 -36.67
C ARG A 28 -31.97 12.56 -37.83
N ARG A 29 -32.24 11.28 -37.54
CA ARG A 29 -32.59 10.28 -38.57
C ARG A 29 -33.85 10.66 -39.34
N LYS A 30 -34.94 11.01 -38.64
CA LYS A 30 -36.21 11.41 -39.29
C LYS A 30 -36.05 12.64 -40.19
N VAL A 31 -35.24 13.62 -39.78
CA VAL A 31 -34.94 14.80 -40.60
C VAL A 31 -34.20 14.40 -41.89
N LEU A 32 -33.20 13.52 -41.79
CA LEU A 32 -32.48 13.01 -42.96
C LEU A 32 -33.39 12.20 -43.89
N ASP A 33 -34.30 11.39 -43.34
CA ASP A 33 -35.28 10.62 -44.13
C ASP A 33 -36.24 11.54 -44.91
N LEU A 34 -36.69 12.64 -44.30
CA LEU A 34 -37.55 13.64 -44.97
C LEU A 34 -36.85 14.33 -46.14
N VAL A 35 -35.55 14.63 -45.98
CA VAL A 35 -34.75 15.22 -47.06
C VAL A 35 -34.47 14.20 -48.16
N LYS A 36 -34.17 12.94 -47.79
CA LYS A 36 -34.01 11.82 -48.76
C LYS A 36 -35.30 11.52 -49.52
N ALA A 37 -36.46 11.76 -48.92
CA ALA A 37 -37.77 11.67 -49.58
C ALA A 37 -38.06 12.83 -50.56
N GLY A 38 -37.11 13.75 -50.76
CA GLY A 38 -37.19 14.82 -51.77
C GLY A 38 -37.76 16.15 -51.28
N ARG A 39 -37.97 16.32 -49.97
CA ARG A 39 -38.38 17.64 -49.43
C ARG A 39 -37.20 18.61 -49.40
N PRO A 40 -37.39 19.89 -49.81
CA PRO A 40 -36.31 20.86 -49.78
C PRO A 40 -35.89 21.20 -48.35
N VAL A 41 -34.58 21.30 -48.12
CA VAL A 41 -33.98 21.56 -46.80
C VAL A 41 -34.55 22.81 -46.11
N GLN A 42 -34.86 23.85 -46.88
CA GLN A 42 -35.44 25.10 -46.36
C GLN A 42 -36.86 24.90 -45.79
N GLN A 43 -37.66 24.03 -46.40
CA GLN A 43 -39.01 23.73 -45.92
C GLN A 43 -38.95 22.88 -44.64
N VAL A 44 -38.09 21.86 -44.63
CA VAL A 44 -37.88 21.01 -43.43
C VAL A 44 -37.34 21.83 -42.26
N ALA A 45 -36.45 22.81 -42.53
CA ALA A 45 -35.95 23.74 -41.54
C ALA A 45 -37.05 24.63 -40.94
N ALA A 46 -37.92 25.19 -41.79
CA ALA A 46 -39.03 26.02 -41.36
C ALA A 46 -40.09 25.24 -40.56
N ASP A 47 -40.44 24.02 -41.00
CA ASP A 47 -41.46 23.19 -40.36
C ASP A 47 -41.03 22.72 -38.94
N LEU A 48 -39.73 22.53 -38.73
CA LEU A 48 -39.15 22.03 -37.48
C LEU A 48 -38.51 23.13 -36.62
N ASP A 49 -38.64 24.39 -37.02
CA ASP A 49 -38.03 25.57 -36.39
C ASP A 49 -36.53 25.37 -36.09
N MET A 50 -35.78 24.88 -37.07
CA MET A 50 -34.36 24.56 -36.94
C MET A 50 -33.50 25.28 -37.99
N PRO A 51 -32.28 25.70 -37.65
CA PRO A 51 -31.39 26.34 -38.61
C PRO A 51 -31.01 25.37 -39.72
N SER A 52 -31.18 25.78 -40.98
CA SER A 52 -30.88 24.97 -42.18
C SER A 52 -29.43 24.49 -42.22
N GLN A 53 -28.50 25.25 -41.65
CA GLN A 53 -27.09 24.86 -41.53
C GLN A 53 -26.90 23.55 -40.76
N THR A 54 -27.70 23.29 -39.71
CA THR A 54 -27.62 22.05 -38.94
C THR A 54 -28.00 20.84 -39.79
N ILE A 55 -29.00 20.99 -40.65
CA ILE A 55 -29.43 19.94 -41.59
C ILE A 55 -28.31 19.65 -42.59
N TYR A 56 -27.66 20.68 -43.15
CA TYR A 56 -26.52 20.51 -44.05
C TYR A 56 -25.33 19.79 -43.39
N VAL A 57 -25.01 20.12 -42.13
CA VAL A 57 -23.96 19.42 -41.38
C VAL A 57 -24.31 17.94 -41.19
N TRP A 58 -25.57 17.63 -40.87
CA TRP A 58 -26.00 16.23 -40.72
C TRP A 58 -25.99 15.46 -42.03
N LEU A 59 -26.40 16.07 -43.14
CA LEU A 59 -26.34 15.49 -44.48
C LEU A 59 -24.91 15.20 -44.90
N ARG A 60 -24.00 16.15 -44.66
CA ARG A 60 -22.59 15.95 -44.94
C ARG A 60 -22.03 14.79 -44.14
N GLN A 61 -22.33 14.72 -42.85
CA GLN A 61 -21.89 13.58 -42.04
C GLN A 61 -22.54 12.26 -42.48
N ASP A 62 -23.79 12.24 -42.94
CA ASP A 62 -24.45 11.06 -43.52
C ASP A 62 -23.80 10.63 -44.85
N HIS A 63 -23.35 11.58 -45.67
CA HIS A 63 -22.55 11.30 -46.87
C HIS A 63 -21.18 10.70 -46.51
N ILE A 64 -20.53 11.20 -45.46
CA ILE A 64 -19.27 10.62 -44.96
C ILE A 64 -19.52 9.20 -44.40
N ASP A 65 -20.59 9.02 -43.62
CA ASP A 65 -20.95 7.74 -43.01
C ASP A 65 -21.36 6.68 -44.05
N SER A 66 -21.90 7.11 -45.20
CA SER A 66 -22.23 6.26 -46.36
C SER A 66 -21.08 6.10 -47.36
N GLY A 67 -19.93 6.73 -47.13
CA GLY A 67 -18.74 6.63 -47.98
C GLY A 67 -18.80 7.43 -49.29
N LEU A 68 -19.76 8.35 -49.42
CA LEU A 68 -19.89 9.26 -50.57
C LEU A 68 -18.89 10.43 -50.50
N GLU A 69 -18.50 10.83 -49.29
CA GLU A 69 -17.48 11.85 -49.04
C GLU A 69 -16.34 11.29 -48.18
N PRO A 70 -15.08 11.69 -48.42
CA PRO A 70 -13.96 11.34 -47.54
C PRO A 70 -14.05 12.10 -46.21
N GLY A 71 -13.95 11.37 -45.10
CA GLY A 71 -13.95 11.93 -43.74
C GLY A 71 -13.94 10.84 -42.67
N LEU A 72 -13.85 11.25 -41.40
CA LEU A 72 -14.07 10.32 -40.28
C LEU A 72 -15.56 10.04 -40.14
N THR A 73 -15.90 8.75 -40.05
CA THR A 73 -17.29 8.35 -39.83
C THR A 73 -17.72 8.70 -38.40
N SER A 74 -19.03 8.80 -38.19
CA SER A 74 -19.62 8.98 -36.86
C SER A 74 -19.24 7.83 -35.92
N ALA A 75 -19.04 6.63 -36.46
CA ALA A 75 -18.59 5.45 -35.72
C ALA A 75 -17.13 5.61 -35.26
N ASP A 76 -16.22 5.98 -36.17
CA ASP A 76 -14.81 6.23 -35.85
C ASP A 76 -14.67 7.36 -34.81
N HIS A 77 -15.50 8.39 -34.91
CA HIS A 77 -15.56 9.47 -33.92
C HIS A 77 -15.98 8.96 -32.54
N ALA A 78 -16.99 8.10 -32.47
CA ALA A 78 -17.44 7.51 -31.21
C ALA A 78 -16.36 6.61 -30.58
N GLU A 79 -15.69 5.79 -31.40
CA GLU A 79 -14.55 4.97 -30.96
C GLU A 79 -13.39 5.83 -30.48
N LEU A 80 -13.05 6.90 -31.19
CA LEU A 80 -11.98 7.82 -30.79
C LEU A 80 -12.29 8.50 -29.46
N ILE A 81 -13.55 8.91 -29.24
CA ILE A 81 -13.98 9.49 -27.97
C ILE A 81 -13.89 8.44 -26.85
N ALA A 82 -14.35 7.21 -27.08
CA ALA A 82 -14.27 6.12 -26.12
C ALA A 82 -12.82 5.77 -25.76
N ALA A 83 -11.94 5.67 -26.76
CA ALA A 83 -10.51 5.43 -26.58
C ALA A 83 -9.84 6.55 -25.78
N ARG A 84 -10.10 7.83 -26.13
CA ARG A 84 -9.57 8.98 -25.40
C ARG A 84 -10.04 9.00 -23.94
N ARG A 85 -11.31 8.67 -23.70
CA ARG A 85 -11.84 8.54 -22.34
C ARG A 85 -11.13 7.43 -21.57
N ARG A 86 -10.93 6.26 -22.19
CA ARG A 86 -10.22 5.15 -21.56
C ARG A 86 -8.77 5.50 -21.25
N ILE A 87 -8.09 6.21 -22.14
CA ILE A 87 -6.72 6.69 -21.92
C ILE A 87 -6.68 7.63 -20.70
N ALA A 88 -7.61 8.60 -20.62
CA ALA A 88 -7.68 9.51 -19.48
C ALA A 88 -7.93 8.78 -18.15
N GLU A 89 -8.82 7.78 -18.15
CA GLU A 89 -9.05 6.93 -16.96
C GLU A 89 -7.78 6.18 -16.55
N LEU A 90 -7.11 5.51 -17.49
CA LEU A 90 -5.88 4.78 -17.23
C LEU A 90 -4.75 5.70 -16.74
N GLU A 91 -4.63 6.90 -17.29
CA GLU A 91 -3.68 7.91 -16.82
C GLU A 91 -3.94 8.32 -15.37
N THR A 92 -5.21 8.47 -14.97
CA THR A 92 -5.55 8.76 -13.57
C THR A 92 -5.21 7.59 -12.63
N GLU A 93 -5.50 6.35 -13.02
CA GLU A 93 -5.15 5.15 -12.26
C GLU A 93 -3.62 5.02 -12.09
N LEU A 94 -2.86 5.25 -13.17
CA LEU A 94 -1.41 5.25 -13.14
C LEU A 94 -0.85 6.38 -12.26
N ALA A 95 -1.45 7.57 -12.29
CA ALA A 95 -1.03 8.67 -11.43
C ALA A 95 -1.23 8.36 -9.94
N ILE A 96 -2.38 7.77 -9.58
CA ILE A 96 -2.67 7.31 -8.21
C ILE A 96 -1.64 6.26 -7.78
N THR A 97 -1.39 5.26 -8.63
CA THR A 97 -0.46 4.17 -8.32
C THR A 97 0.96 4.68 -8.11
N ARG A 98 1.45 5.58 -8.98
CA ARG A 98 2.76 6.22 -8.83
C ARG A 98 2.85 7.03 -7.54
N ARG A 99 1.81 7.82 -7.23
CA ARG A 99 1.77 8.60 -6.00
C ARG A 99 1.80 7.71 -4.76
N ALA A 100 1.12 6.57 -4.78
CA ALA A 100 1.16 5.60 -3.70
C ALA A 100 2.57 5.02 -3.50
N VAL A 101 3.26 4.63 -4.58
CA VAL A 101 4.65 4.13 -4.53
C VAL A 101 5.59 5.18 -3.94
N ASP A 102 5.48 6.44 -4.35
CA ASP A 102 6.31 7.55 -3.84
C ASP A 102 6.09 7.78 -2.34
N LEU A 103 4.83 7.73 -1.88
CA LEU A 103 4.47 7.94 -0.47
C LEU A 103 5.00 6.82 0.43
N LEU A 104 4.99 5.57 -0.07
CA LEU A 104 5.51 4.43 0.68
C LEU A 104 7.03 4.51 0.89
N ARG A 105 7.77 5.29 0.07
CA ARG A 105 9.24 5.47 0.15
C ARG A 105 10.04 4.16 0.20
N GLU A 106 9.43 3.05 -0.19
CA GLU A 106 10.09 1.77 -0.26
C GLU A 106 10.85 1.71 -1.58
N ALA A 107 12.18 1.59 -1.49
CA ALA A 107 12.97 1.27 -2.66
C ALA A 107 12.51 -0.09 -3.19
N VAL A 108 11.82 -0.08 -4.34
CA VAL A 108 11.31 -1.31 -4.95
C VAL A 108 12.51 -2.21 -5.23
N PRO A 109 12.60 -3.40 -4.62
CA PRO A 109 13.73 -4.26 -4.83
C PRO A 109 13.76 -4.68 -6.31
N PRO A 110 14.95 -4.78 -6.94
CA PRO A 110 15.06 -5.23 -8.33
C PRO A 110 14.40 -6.61 -8.60
N ARG A 111 14.23 -7.42 -7.55
CA ARG A 111 13.50 -8.69 -7.57
C ARG A 111 12.03 -8.53 -7.98
N ALA A 112 11.39 -7.40 -7.70
CA ALA A 112 10.01 -7.15 -8.13
C ALA A 112 9.90 -7.17 -9.67
N ILE A 113 10.90 -6.65 -10.38
CA ILE A 113 10.97 -6.66 -11.85
C ILE A 113 11.08 -8.11 -12.38
N GLU A 114 11.77 -9.01 -11.66
CA GLU A 114 11.83 -10.42 -12.05
C GLU A 114 10.48 -11.14 -11.90
N VAL A 115 9.70 -10.78 -10.89
CA VAL A 115 8.36 -11.34 -10.69
C VAL A 115 7.44 -10.91 -11.82
N THR A 116 7.39 -9.61 -12.12
CA THR A 116 6.57 -9.08 -13.22
C THR A 116 7.01 -9.61 -14.58
N ALA A 117 8.30 -9.81 -14.80
CA ALA A 117 8.80 -10.41 -16.04
C ALA A 117 8.34 -11.86 -16.24
N LYS A 118 8.19 -12.63 -15.14
CA LYS A 118 7.63 -14.00 -15.20
C LYS A 118 6.14 -14.02 -15.53
N GLU A 119 5.44 -12.93 -15.24
CA GLU A 119 4.03 -12.71 -15.60
C GLU A 119 3.86 -12.24 -17.06
N GLY A 120 4.95 -12.15 -17.82
CA GLY A 120 4.95 -11.76 -19.24
C GLY A 120 5.01 -10.25 -19.47
N LEU A 121 5.20 -9.44 -18.42
CA LEU A 121 5.32 -7.99 -18.58
C LEU A 121 6.72 -7.60 -19.11
N PRO A 122 6.81 -6.65 -20.07
CA PRO A 122 8.09 -6.21 -20.61
C PRO A 122 8.97 -5.54 -19.56
N ILE A 123 10.22 -6.03 -19.41
CA ILE A 123 11.20 -5.54 -18.43
C ILE A 123 11.41 -4.02 -18.55
N ALA A 124 11.56 -3.50 -19.77
CA ALA A 124 11.78 -2.07 -20.01
C ALA A 124 10.62 -1.20 -19.50
N THR A 125 9.38 -1.69 -19.61
CA THR A 125 8.19 -1.00 -19.10
C THR A 125 8.17 -1.03 -17.57
N CYS A 126 8.45 -2.19 -16.96
CA CYS A 126 8.54 -2.34 -15.51
C CYS A 126 9.61 -1.44 -14.90
N CYS A 127 10.82 -1.41 -15.48
CA CYS A 127 11.92 -0.53 -15.05
C CYS A 127 11.49 0.95 -15.06
N ARG A 128 10.82 1.39 -16.13
CA ARG A 128 10.33 2.77 -16.27
C ARG A 128 9.27 3.14 -15.24
N ILE A 129 8.32 2.24 -14.99
CA ILE A 129 7.23 2.48 -14.02
C ILE A 129 7.78 2.50 -12.59
N LEU A 130 8.69 1.59 -12.26
CA LEU A 130 9.28 1.44 -10.93
C LEU A 130 10.49 2.36 -10.69
N GLN A 131 10.81 3.25 -11.64
CA GLN A 131 11.92 4.20 -11.56
C GLN A 131 13.29 3.52 -11.30
N VAL A 132 13.50 2.33 -11.88
CA VAL A 132 14.76 1.59 -11.81
C VAL A 132 15.48 1.71 -13.15
N SER A 133 16.78 1.99 -13.13
CA SER A 133 17.61 1.96 -14.34
C SER A 133 17.67 0.54 -14.92
N GLU A 134 17.37 0.39 -16.21
CA GLU A 134 17.43 -0.89 -16.90
C GLU A 134 18.84 -1.51 -16.87
N SER A 135 19.87 -0.69 -17.08
CA SER A 135 21.26 -1.15 -16.96
C SER A 135 21.60 -1.54 -15.51
N GLY A 136 21.08 -0.80 -14.53
CA GLY A 136 21.17 -1.15 -13.11
C GLY A 136 20.51 -2.49 -12.78
N PHE A 137 19.33 -2.76 -13.32
CA PHE A 137 18.63 -4.04 -13.18
C PHE A 137 19.46 -5.20 -13.75
N HIS A 138 19.96 -5.06 -14.98
CA HIS A 138 20.77 -6.11 -15.60
C HIS A 138 22.13 -6.30 -14.93
N MET A 139 22.74 -5.25 -14.37
CA MET A 139 23.93 -5.38 -13.54
C MET A 139 23.63 -6.11 -12.24
N TRP A 140 22.55 -5.74 -11.56
CA TRP A 140 22.12 -6.42 -10.33
C TRP A 140 21.83 -7.90 -10.58
N ARG A 141 21.09 -8.24 -11.65
CA ARG A 141 20.72 -9.61 -11.99
C ARG A 141 21.93 -10.50 -12.29
N ARG A 142 22.98 -9.93 -12.88
CA ARG A 142 24.23 -10.64 -13.21
C ARG A 142 25.26 -10.59 -12.09
N ARG A 143 25.01 -9.84 -11.01
CA ARG A 143 26.01 -9.63 -9.96
C ARG A 143 26.26 -10.97 -9.25
N PRO A 144 27.52 -11.47 -9.24
CA PRO A 144 27.84 -12.67 -8.51
C PRO A 144 27.62 -12.45 -7.00
N PRO A 145 27.30 -13.51 -6.24
CA PRO A 145 27.17 -13.41 -4.79
C PRO A 145 28.50 -12.92 -4.18
N SER A 146 28.42 -11.95 -3.29
CA SER A 146 29.61 -11.42 -2.61
C SER A 146 30.25 -12.49 -1.73
N ALA A 147 31.55 -12.37 -1.44
CA ALA A 147 32.24 -13.27 -0.51
C ALA A 147 31.52 -13.38 0.85
N ARG A 148 30.94 -12.26 1.33
CA ARG A 148 30.10 -12.25 2.54
C ARG A 148 28.82 -13.06 2.36
N ALA A 149 28.14 -12.94 1.22
CA ALA A 149 26.93 -13.71 0.93
C ALA A 149 27.23 -15.22 0.87
N LEU A 150 28.32 -15.60 0.21
CA LEU A 150 28.79 -16.99 0.18
C LEU A 150 29.13 -17.51 1.57
N ARG A 151 29.89 -16.74 2.36
CA ARG A 151 30.21 -17.11 3.75
C ARG A 151 28.96 -17.23 4.62
N HIS A 152 27.99 -16.34 4.47
CA HIS A 152 26.73 -16.41 5.20
C HIS A 152 25.90 -17.63 4.80
N ALA A 153 25.85 -17.97 3.52
CA ALA A 153 25.16 -19.17 3.05
C ALA A 153 25.82 -20.43 3.64
N TRP A 154 27.15 -20.55 3.54
CA TRP A 154 27.89 -21.65 4.14
C TRP A 154 27.70 -21.72 5.67
N LEU A 155 27.81 -20.60 6.39
CA LEU A 155 27.56 -20.55 7.83
C LEU A 155 26.12 -20.95 8.20
N THR A 156 25.15 -20.60 7.37
CA THR A 156 23.75 -20.96 7.60
C THR A 156 23.56 -22.48 7.53
N GLU A 157 24.24 -23.17 6.62
CA GLU A 157 24.22 -24.63 6.55
C GLU A 157 24.87 -25.27 7.79
N GLN A 158 26.02 -24.76 8.24
CA GLN A 158 26.64 -25.24 9.48
C GLN A 158 25.73 -25.02 10.70
N ILE A 159 25.06 -23.86 10.78
CA ILE A 159 24.07 -23.55 11.83
C ILE A 159 22.90 -24.54 11.78
N ARG A 160 22.39 -24.87 10.60
CA ARG A 160 21.30 -25.85 10.42
C ARG A 160 21.70 -27.23 10.91
N ALA A 161 22.91 -27.69 10.57
CA ALA A 161 23.44 -28.97 11.02
C ALA A 161 23.51 -29.04 12.56
N VAL A 162 24.17 -28.06 13.20
CA VAL A 162 24.26 -27.99 14.67
C VAL A 162 22.89 -27.91 15.33
N HIS A 163 21.97 -27.12 14.78
CA HIS A 163 20.61 -27.01 15.31
C HIS A 163 19.84 -28.33 15.20
N ALA A 164 19.95 -29.02 14.07
CA ALA A 164 19.34 -30.33 13.85
C ALA A 164 19.92 -31.41 14.78
N ASP A 165 21.24 -31.45 14.97
CA ASP A 165 21.92 -32.37 15.89
C ASP A 165 21.45 -32.17 17.33
N SER A 166 21.19 -30.91 17.71
CA SER A 166 20.60 -30.56 19.01
C SER A 166 19.09 -30.80 19.12
N ARG A 167 18.45 -31.38 18.09
CA ARG A 167 16.98 -31.55 17.96
C ARG A 167 16.20 -30.24 18.13
N GLY A 168 16.82 -29.15 17.70
CA GLY A 168 16.28 -27.79 17.81
C GLY A 168 16.27 -27.18 19.22
N ALA A 169 16.93 -27.81 20.20
CA ALA A 169 17.02 -27.27 21.54
C ALA A 169 17.91 -26.02 21.62
N TYR A 170 18.93 -25.91 20.77
CA TYR A 170 19.96 -24.88 20.90
C TYR A 170 19.50 -23.54 20.32
N GLY A 171 19.66 -22.48 21.12
CA GLY A 171 19.53 -21.09 20.66
C GLY A 171 20.88 -20.51 20.23
N GLY A 172 20.88 -19.25 19.76
CA GLY A 172 22.06 -18.61 19.17
C GLY A 172 23.34 -18.64 20.00
N ARG A 173 23.25 -18.61 21.34
CA ARG A 173 24.42 -18.71 22.23
C ARG A 173 25.05 -20.11 22.21
N ARG A 174 24.22 -21.15 22.23
CA ARG A 174 24.69 -22.54 22.26
C ARG A 174 25.19 -22.97 20.88
N VAL A 175 24.47 -22.59 19.83
CA VAL A 175 24.94 -22.80 18.44
C VAL A 175 26.26 -22.07 18.19
N HIS A 176 26.43 -20.84 18.69
CA HIS A 176 27.70 -20.13 18.59
C HIS A 176 28.84 -20.87 19.29
N ALA A 177 28.59 -21.38 20.50
CA ALA A 177 29.58 -22.18 21.24
C ALA A 177 29.99 -23.44 20.47
N ASP A 178 29.03 -24.19 19.91
CA ASP A 178 29.31 -25.39 19.13
C ASP A 178 30.09 -25.08 17.84
N LEU A 179 29.74 -24.00 17.13
CA LEU A 179 30.45 -23.58 15.92
C LEU A 179 31.90 -23.17 16.23
N THR A 180 32.14 -22.42 17.31
CA THR A 180 33.46 -21.90 17.63
C THR A 180 34.33 -22.90 18.38
N LEU A 181 33.79 -23.59 19.39
CA LEU A 181 34.54 -24.54 20.22
C LEU A 181 34.52 -25.96 19.65
N GLY A 182 33.40 -26.40 19.07
CA GLY A 182 33.27 -27.74 18.49
C GLY A 182 33.86 -27.85 17.09
N LEU A 183 33.56 -26.89 16.21
CA LEU A 183 33.98 -26.90 14.81
C LEU A 183 35.15 -25.95 14.49
N GLY A 184 35.63 -25.16 15.46
CA GLY A 184 36.75 -24.23 15.26
C GLY A 184 36.45 -23.02 14.38
N ILE A 185 35.18 -22.77 14.05
CA ILE A 185 34.78 -21.72 13.10
C ILE A 185 34.71 -20.37 13.82
N GLN A 186 35.51 -19.42 13.35
CA GLN A 186 35.55 -18.05 13.88
C GLN A 186 34.33 -17.25 13.40
N VAL A 187 33.36 -17.03 14.29
CA VAL A 187 32.13 -16.27 14.01
C VAL A 187 31.74 -15.45 15.24
N GLY A 188 31.26 -14.22 15.02
CA GLY A 188 30.68 -13.41 16.09
C GLY A 188 29.28 -13.89 16.47
N HIS A 189 28.95 -13.90 17.76
CA HIS A 189 27.65 -14.36 18.25
C HIS A 189 26.45 -13.65 17.59
N GLY A 190 26.53 -12.33 17.37
CA GLY A 190 25.47 -11.59 16.68
C GLY A 190 25.25 -11.99 15.21
N ALA A 191 26.29 -12.49 14.53
CA ALA A 191 26.14 -13.03 13.18
C ALA A 191 25.38 -14.36 13.19
N VAL A 192 25.64 -15.22 14.18
CA VAL A 192 24.90 -16.47 14.37
C VAL A 192 23.42 -16.18 14.65
N GLU A 193 23.12 -15.27 15.57
CA GLU A 193 21.73 -14.90 15.87
C GLU A 193 20.99 -14.32 14.66
N LEU A 194 21.65 -13.46 13.88
CA LEU A 194 21.10 -12.92 12.65
C LEU A 194 20.79 -14.01 11.63
N LEU A 195 21.72 -14.95 11.41
CA LEU A 195 21.55 -16.04 10.46
C LEU A 195 20.48 -17.04 10.91
N MET A 196 20.45 -17.39 12.19
CA MET A 196 19.36 -18.21 12.76
C MET A 196 18.00 -17.56 12.53
N ARG A 197 17.86 -16.25 12.80
CA ARG A 197 16.61 -15.53 12.57
C ARG A 197 16.20 -15.55 11.09
N ARG A 198 17.15 -15.32 10.17
CA ARG A 198 16.89 -15.37 8.71
C ARG A 198 16.51 -16.77 8.25
N ALA A 199 17.05 -17.81 8.87
CA ALA A 199 16.73 -19.20 8.58
C ALA A 199 15.47 -19.71 9.31
N GLY A 200 14.81 -18.89 10.13
CA GLY A 200 13.64 -19.29 10.91
C GLY A 200 13.94 -20.24 12.07
N LEU A 201 15.21 -20.35 12.49
CA LEU A 201 15.64 -21.24 13.56
C LEU A 201 15.55 -20.53 14.90
N LYS A 202 14.96 -21.23 15.88
CA LYS A 202 14.87 -20.79 17.27
C LYS A 202 15.24 -21.95 18.19
N GLY A 203 15.91 -21.63 19.30
CA GLY A 203 16.10 -22.59 20.37
C GLY A 203 14.83 -22.71 21.21
N LEU A 204 14.71 -23.82 21.94
CA LEU A 204 13.66 -23.96 22.94
C LEU A 204 13.85 -22.92 24.06
N PRO A 205 12.77 -22.33 24.59
CA PRO A 205 12.86 -21.41 25.71
C PRO A 205 13.49 -22.14 26.89
N GLY A 206 14.50 -21.51 27.50
CA GLY A 206 15.09 -22.04 28.72
C GLY A 206 14.05 -22.10 29.83
N VAL A 207 14.05 -23.17 30.63
CA VAL A 207 13.22 -23.24 31.83
C VAL A 207 13.64 -22.08 32.75
N ARG A 208 12.71 -21.16 33.02
CA ARG A 208 12.96 -20.04 33.94
C ARG A 208 13.18 -20.64 35.32
N ARG A 209 14.43 -20.65 35.79
CA ARG A 209 14.75 -21.14 37.14
C ARG A 209 13.93 -20.33 38.16
N PRO A 210 13.14 -20.97 39.03
CA PRO A 210 12.41 -20.25 40.07
C PRO A 210 13.42 -19.52 40.95
N ARG A 211 13.18 -18.22 41.19
CA ARG A 211 13.98 -17.47 42.15
C ARG A 211 13.74 -18.06 43.54
N ARG A 212 14.81 -18.28 44.30
CA ARG A 212 14.68 -18.66 45.71
C ARG A 212 13.93 -17.54 46.44
N LYS A 213 12.85 -17.88 47.14
CA LYS A 213 12.20 -16.94 48.05
C LYS A 213 13.19 -16.64 49.18
N HIS A 214 13.59 -15.38 49.34
CA HIS A 214 14.36 -14.97 50.51
C HIS A 214 13.42 -15.01 51.72
N GLN A 215 13.73 -15.85 52.71
CA GLN A 215 13.04 -15.89 54.01
C GLN A 215 13.57 -14.77 54.92
N THR A 216 13.66 -13.55 54.40
CA THR A 216 13.96 -12.42 55.26
C THR A 216 12.73 -12.17 56.13
N PRO A 217 12.82 -12.15 57.47
CA PRO A 217 11.70 -11.76 58.31
C PRO A 217 11.33 -10.33 57.95
N THR A 218 10.27 -10.18 57.17
CA THR A 218 9.63 -8.89 56.94
C THR A 218 9.03 -8.48 58.29
N ALA A 219 8.98 -7.17 58.57
CA ALA A 219 8.33 -6.63 59.75
C ALA A 219 6.99 -7.36 60.00
N ALA A 220 6.63 -7.57 61.28
CA ALA A 220 5.44 -8.31 61.67
C ALA A 220 4.25 -7.90 60.79
N ASP A 221 3.67 -8.86 60.08
CA ASP A 221 2.50 -8.62 59.24
C ASP A 221 1.29 -8.40 60.15
N LEU A 222 1.10 -7.15 60.59
CA LEU A 222 0.02 -6.78 61.52
C LEU A 222 -1.39 -6.97 60.92
N VAL A 223 -1.46 -7.35 59.64
CA VAL A 223 -2.70 -7.51 58.88
C VAL A 223 -2.93 -8.98 58.52
N ASP A 224 -1.99 -9.88 58.81
CA ASP A 224 -2.05 -11.32 58.47
C ASP A 224 -2.50 -11.59 57.02
N ARG A 225 -2.13 -10.69 56.10
CA ARG A 225 -2.57 -10.68 54.69
C ARG A 225 -4.09 -10.62 54.46
N ASP A 226 -4.88 -10.22 55.45
CA ASP A 226 -6.30 -9.94 55.27
C ASP A 226 -6.53 -8.45 54.94
N PHE A 227 -6.75 -8.18 53.66
CA PHE A 227 -7.01 -6.84 53.13
C PHE A 227 -8.50 -6.46 53.10
N HIS A 228 -9.41 -7.33 53.57
CA HIS A 228 -10.85 -7.08 53.51
C HIS A 228 -11.31 -6.14 54.64
N ARG A 229 -12.01 -5.03 54.33
CA ARG A 229 -12.53 -4.10 55.35
C ARG A 229 -13.96 -3.66 55.04
N SER A 230 -14.76 -3.45 56.08
CA SER A 230 -16.19 -3.13 55.98
C SER A 230 -16.48 -1.65 55.75
N ALA A 231 -15.50 -0.77 56.00
CA ALA A 231 -15.61 0.66 55.72
C ALA A 231 -14.28 1.26 55.22
N PRO A 232 -14.32 2.38 54.47
CA PRO A 232 -13.12 3.12 54.07
C PRO A 232 -12.28 3.59 55.27
N ASN A 233 -11.00 3.89 55.04
CA ASN A 233 -10.05 4.40 56.04
C ASN A 233 -9.71 3.46 57.22
N GLN A 234 -10.01 2.16 57.11
CA GLN A 234 -9.63 1.15 58.13
C GLN A 234 -8.29 0.46 57.87
N LEU A 235 -7.78 0.50 56.64
CA LEU A 235 -6.45 0.00 56.28
C LEU A 235 -5.89 0.86 55.15
N LEU A 236 -4.67 1.38 55.34
CA LEU A 236 -3.94 2.14 54.33
C LEU A 236 -2.78 1.28 53.84
N VAL A 237 -2.82 0.89 52.57
CA VAL A 237 -1.75 0.12 51.92
C VAL A 237 -1.01 1.05 50.97
N THR A 238 0.31 1.11 51.09
CA THR A 238 1.18 1.88 50.18
C THR A 238 2.22 0.94 49.57
N ASP A 239 2.43 1.04 48.27
CA ASP A 239 3.55 0.38 47.60
C ASP A 239 4.69 1.39 47.38
N ILE A 240 5.93 0.95 47.63
CA ILE A 240 7.11 1.75 47.31
C ILE A 240 7.65 1.22 45.98
N THR A 241 7.19 1.82 44.88
CA THR A 241 7.76 1.52 43.56
C THR A 241 9.09 2.26 43.42
N GLY A 242 10.20 1.52 43.51
CA GLY A 242 11.54 2.07 43.29
C GLY A 242 11.76 2.41 41.81
N THR A 243 11.64 3.68 41.45
CA THR A 243 11.90 4.15 40.09
C THR A 243 13.42 4.23 39.85
N PRO A 244 13.98 3.59 38.80
CA PRO A 244 15.38 3.80 38.44
C PRO A 244 15.59 5.27 38.04
N PRO A 245 16.75 5.88 38.34
CA PRO A 245 16.96 7.33 38.37
C PRO A 245 16.82 8.06 37.02
N ALA A 246 16.60 7.36 35.91
CA ALA A 246 16.59 7.94 34.57
C ALA A 246 15.20 8.42 34.06
N ARG A 247 14.12 8.28 34.84
CA ARG A 247 12.78 8.74 34.44
C ARG A 247 11.96 9.25 35.63
N ALA A 248 12.33 10.40 36.17
CA ALA A 248 11.42 11.18 37.01
C ALA A 248 10.43 11.92 36.11
N ARG A 249 9.25 11.33 35.87
CA ARG A 249 8.04 12.09 35.56
C ARG A 249 7.06 11.79 36.68
N SER A 250 6.56 12.85 37.30
CA SER A 250 5.59 12.89 38.38
C SER A 250 4.54 11.80 38.20
N THR A 251 4.49 10.88 39.16
CA THR A 251 3.44 9.86 39.23
C THR A 251 2.68 10.08 40.52
N ALA A 252 1.37 10.32 40.40
CA ALA A 252 0.47 10.43 41.53
C ALA A 252 0.54 9.15 42.37
N ALA A 253 0.63 9.31 43.70
CA ALA A 253 0.41 8.22 44.63
C ALA A 253 -1.06 7.79 44.49
N TRP A 254 -1.30 6.58 44.00
CA TRP A 254 -2.63 6.01 43.91
C TRP A 254 -2.99 5.45 45.29
N CYS A 255 -3.77 6.20 46.05
CA CYS A 255 -4.36 5.73 47.30
C CYS A 255 -5.66 4.98 46.94
N TRP A 256 -5.66 3.65 47.03
CA TRP A 256 -6.88 2.86 46.87
C TRP A 256 -7.61 2.84 48.21
N THR A 257 -8.86 3.29 48.24
CA THR A 257 -9.80 2.89 49.28
C THR A 257 -10.50 1.63 48.79
N SER A 258 -10.49 0.57 49.59
CA SER A 258 -11.28 -0.63 49.29
C SER A 258 -12.75 -0.25 49.31
N THR A 259 -13.40 -0.25 48.14
CA THR A 259 -14.86 -0.13 48.05
C THR A 259 -15.47 -1.43 48.55
N PRO A 260 -16.45 -1.41 49.47
CA PRO A 260 -17.14 -2.63 49.88
C PRO A 260 -17.88 -3.23 48.69
N ALA A 261 -17.67 -4.52 48.44
CA ALA A 261 -18.57 -5.30 47.60
C ALA A 261 -19.91 -5.45 48.34
N ALA A 262 -21.02 -5.22 47.64
CA ALA A 262 -22.35 -5.56 48.14
C ALA A 262 -22.52 -7.08 48.26
#